data_AF-A0A2J8JDF1-F1
#
_entry.id   AF-A0A2J8JDF1-F1
#
_cell.length_a   1.000
_cell.length_b   1.000
_cell.length_c   1.000
_cell.angle_alpha   90.00
_cell.angle_beta   90.00
_cell.angle_gamma   90.00
#
_symmetry.space_group_name_H-M   'P 1'
#
loop_
_entity.id
_entity.type
_entity.pdbx_description
1 polymer ?
#
loop_
_entity_poly.entity_id
_entity_poly.type
_entity_poly.pdbx_seq_one_letter_code
_entity_poly.pdbx_strand_id
1 'polypeptide(L)'
;GHRDCKRQKLVFDDMPRSADYFMQEAKRMKHKADAMVEKFGKALNYAEAALSFIECGNAMEQGPMESKSPYTMYSETVELIRYAMRLKTHSGPNATPEDKQLAALCYRCLALLYWRMFRLKRDHAVKYSKALIDYFKNSSKAAQAPSPWGASGNSVGSQGSLSNASALSPSTIVSIPQRIHQMAA
;
A
#
# COMPACT_ATOMS: atom_id res chain seq x y z
N GLY A 1 0.80 41.28 21.33
CA GLY A 1 -0.46 41.48 20.59
C GLY A 1 -0.86 40.16 19.96
N HIS A 2 -1.79 39.44 20.58
CA HIS A 2 -2.32 38.17 20.10
C HIS A 2 -3.30 38.50 18.95
N ARG A 3 -2.89 38.29 17.69
CA ARG A 3 -3.83 38.35 16.57
C ARG A 3 -4.67 37.08 16.62
N ASP A 4 -5.90 37.20 17.12
CA ASP A 4 -6.91 36.17 16.96
C ASP A 4 -7.26 36.05 15.47
N CYS A 5 -6.52 35.19 14.77
CA CYS A 5 -6.89 34.74 13.44
C CYS A 5 -8.15 33.88 13.61
N LYS A 6 -9.33 34.51 13.50
CA LYS A 6 -10.63 33.82 13.50
C LYS A 6 -10.57 32.73 12.43
N ARG A 7 -10.54 31.47 12.87
CA ARG A 7 -10.53 30.29 11.98
C ARG A 7 -11.84 30.27 11.20
N GLN A 8 -11.82 30.75 9.96
CA GLN A 8 -12.96 30.65 9.05
C GLN A 8 -13.06 29.21 8.54
N LYS A 9 -14.24 28.62 8.67
CA LYS A 9 -14.54 27.32 8.08
C LYS A 9 -14.68 27.53 6.56
N LEU A 10 -13.91 26.78 5.78
CA LEU A 10 -14.09 26.76 4.33
C LEU A 10 -15.48 26.20 3.99
N VAL A 11 -16.19 26.88 3.10
CA VAL A 11 -17.44 26.40 2.51
C VAL A 11 -17.05 25.61 1.27
N PHE A 12 -17.37 24.33 1.26
CA PHE A 12 -17.12 23.46 0.11
C PHE A 12 -18.33 23.53 -0.83
N ASP A 13 -18.05 23.61 -2.12
CA ASP A 13 -19.05 23.53 -3.18
C ASP A 13 -19.29 22.05 -3.50
N ASP A 14 -20.49 21.54 -3.20
CA ASP A 14 -20.88 20.13 -3.40
C ASP A 14 -21.22 19.79 -4.87
N MET A 15 -20.98 20.73 -5.80
CA MET A 15 -21.27 20.50 -7.21
C MET A 15 -20.37 19.38 -7.78
N PRO A 16 -20.94 18.33 -8.40
CA PRO A 16 -20.15 17.27 -9.01
C PRO A 16 -19.31 17.83 -10.17
N ARG A 17 -17.98 17.76 -10.02
CA ARG A 17 -17.00 18.19 -11.03
C ARG A 17 -16.40 16.97 -11.74
N SER A 18 -16.09 17.13 -13.01
CA SER A 18 -15.48 16.06 -13.81
C SER A 18 -14.03 15.80 -13.41
N ALA A 19 -13.52 14.60 -13.71
CA ALA A 19 -12.11 14.28 -13.50
C ALA A 19 -11.17 15.25 -14.23
N ASP A 20 -11.55 15.74 -15.41
CA ASP A 20 -10.77 16.71 -16.19
C ASP A 20 -10.63 18.06 -15.48
N TYR A 21 -11.68 18.52 -14.80
CA TYR A 21 -11.62 19.75 -14.01
C TYR A 21 -10.54 19.63 -12.92
N PHE A 22 -10.61 18.57 -12.11
CA PHE A 22 -9.66 18.36 -11.02
C PHE A 22 -8.24 18.12 -11.53
N MET A 23 -8.09 17.43 -12.66
CA MET A 23 -6.81 17.25 -13.34
C MET A 23 -6.17 18.59 -13.74
N GLN A 24 -6.96 19.50 -14.31
CA GLN A 24 -6.47 20.83 -14.69
C GLN A 24 -6.08 21.65 -13.47
N GLU A 25 -6.90 21.62 -12.42
CA GLU A 25 -6.64 22.35 -11.18
C GLU A 25 -5.37 21.83 -10.47
N ALA A 26 -5.19 20.51 -10.43
CA ALA A 26 -4.00 19.89 -9.87
C ALA A 26 -2.73 20.31 -10.63
N LYS A 27 -2.77 20.32 -11.98
CA LYS A 27 -1.66 20.79 -12.81
C LYS A 27 -1.36 22.27 -12.58
N ARG A 28 -2.38 23.12 -12.46
CA ARG A 28 -2.25 24.55 -12.16
C ARG A 28 -1.51 24.77 -10.85
N MET A 29 -1.91 24.07 -9.79
CA MET A 29 -1.26 24.15 -8.47
C MET A 29 0.18 23.61 -8.50
N LYS A 30 0.42 22.52 -9.24
CA LYS A 30 1.77 21.97 -9.40
C LYS A 30 2.72 22.95 -10.09
N HIS A 31 2.32 23.56 -11.21
CA HIS A 31 3.14 24.56 -11.90
C HIS A 31 3.37 25.80 -11.04
N LYS A 32 2.36 26.22 -10.27
CA LYS A 32 2.52 27.31 -9.30
C LYS A 32 3.61 26.96 -8.28
N ALA A 33 3.62 25.74 -7.75
CA ALA A 33 4.68 25.27 -6.85
C ALA A 33 6.06 25.23 -7.54
N ASP A 34 6.12 24.78 -8.81
CA ASP A 34 7.38 24.72 -9.57
C ASP A 34 8.04 26.10 -9.71
N ALA A 35 7.24 27.16 -9.87
CA ALA A 35 7.70 28.54 -9.95
C ALA A 35 8.13 29.16 -8.60
N MET A 36 7.86 28.48 -7.47
CA MET A 36 8.20 29.00 -6.15
C MET A 36 9.65 28.68 -5.75
N VAL A 37 10.30 29.68 -5.12
CA VAL A 37 11.63 29.56 -4.52
C VAL A 37 11.53 29.20 -3.03
N GLU A 38 10.56 29.76 -2.33
CA GLU A 38 10.34 29.52 -0.90
C GLU A 38 9.81 28.10 -0.66
N LYS A 39 10.51 27.35 0.21
CA LYS A 39 10.32 25.90 0.34
C LYS A 39 8.98 25.52 0.96
N PHE A 40 8.52 26.26 1.96
CA PHE A 40 7.26 25.98 2.64
C PHE A 40 6.07 26.22 1.70
N GLY A 41 6.02 27.38 1.06
CA GLY A 41 5.00 27.72 0.07
C GLY A 41 4.99 26.75 -1.11
N LYS A 42 6.18 26.31 -1.57
CA LYS A 42 6.29 25.26 -2.58
C LYS A 42 5.67 23.94 -2.11
N ALA A 43 6.02 23.48 -0.90
CA ALA A 43 5.45 22.27 -0.32
C ALA A 43 3.92 22.37 -0.13
N LEU A 44 3.42 23.54 0.28
CA LEU A 44 1.99 23.79 0.43
C LEU A 44 1.24 23.71 -0.90
N ASN A 45 1.75 24.33 -1.97
CA ASN A 45 1.11 24.27 -3.29
C ASN A 45 1.16 22.86 -3.90
N TYR A 46 2.21 22.07 -3.65
CA TYR A 46 2.20 20.65 -4.02
C TYR A 46 1.20 19.83 -3.20
N ALA A 47 1.01 20.14 -1.91
CA ALA A 47 0.00 19.49 -1.09
C ALA A 47 -1.42 19.82 -1.60
N GLU A 48 -1.68 21.07 -1.97
CA GLU A 48 -2.93 21.47 -2.62
C GLU A 48 -3.13 20.76 -3.97
N ALA A 49 -2.09 20.69 -4.80
CA ALA A 49 -2.14 19.93 -6.05
C ALA A 49 -2.46 18.45 -5.81
N ALA A 50 -1.89 17.85 -4.76
CA ALA A 50 -2.17 16.46 -4.38
C ALA A 50 -3.64 16.26 -3.97
N LEU A 51 -4.25 17.20 -3.26
CA LEU A 51 -5.68 17.15 -2.94
C LEU A 51 -6.54 17.15 -4.21
N SER A 52 -6.24 18.03 -5.17
CA SER A 52 -6.95 18.02 -6.46
C SER A 52 -6.70 16.74 -7.27
N PHE A 53 -5.51 16.13 -7.21
CA PHE A 53 -5.28 14.81 -7.82
C PHE A 53 -6.06 13.69 -7.11
N ILE A 54 -6.25 13.77 -5.79
CA ILE A 54 -7.11 12.84 -5.04
C ILE A 54 -8.56 12.97 -5.49
N GLU A 55 -9.07 14.20 -5.63
CA GLU A 55 -10.43 14.46 -6.13
C GLU A 55 -10.59 13.98 -7.58
N CYS A 56 -9.57 14.18 -8.42
CA CYS A 56 -9.51 13.63 -9.78
C CYS A 56 -9.64 12.10 -9.76
N GLY A 57 -8.82 11.42 -8.95
CA GLY A 57 -8.90 9.96 -8.79
C GLY A 57 -10.26 9.50 -8.27
N ASN A 58 -10.87 10.25 -7.35
CA ASN A 58 -12.19 9.93 -6.82
C ASN A 58 -13.28 10.08 -7.89
N ALA A 59 -13.21 11.12 -8.72
CA ALA A 59 -14.10 11.29 -9.87
C ALA A 59 -13.91 10.18 -10.92
N MET A 60 -12.66 9.71 -11.13
CA MET A 60 -12.37 8.57 -12.02
C MET A 60 -12.98 7.26 -11.49
N GLU A 61 -13.05 7.06 -10.17
CA GLU A 61 -13.70 5.88 -9.59
C GLU A 61 -15.22 5.84 -9.81
N GLN A 62 -15.85 7.01 -9.97
CA GLN A 62 -17.29 7.13 -10.26
C GLN A 62 -17.60 7.17 -11.76
N GLY A 63 -16.59 7.36 -12.61
CA GLY A 63 -16.72 7.44 -14.05
C GLY A 63 -16.70 6.07 -14.76
N PRO A 64 -16.87 6.04 -16.09
CA PRO A 64 -16.75 4.82 -16.89
C PRO A 64 -15.37 4.15 -16.69
N MET A 65 -15.34 2.82 -16.58
CA MET A 65 -14.10 2.07 -16.28
C MET A 65 -12.98 2.20 -17.33
N GLU A 66 -13.26 2.79 -18.50
CA GLU A 66 -12.33 2.85 -19.63
C GLU A 66 -11.29 3.98 -19.53
N SER A 67 -11.49 5.00 -18.69
CA SER A 67 -10.64 6.19 -18.64
C SER A 67 -9.54 6.12 -17.57
N LYS A 68 -8.40 5.48 -17.86
CA LYS A 68 -7.19 5.38 -16.98
C LYS A 68 -7.46 4.79 -15.58
N SER A 69 -6.48 4.10 -14.99
CA SER A 69 -6.72 3.48 -13.67
C SER A 69 -6.72 4.52 -12.53
N PRO A 70 -7.77 4.60 -11.69
CA PRO A 70 -7.73 5.40 -10.47
C PRO A 70 -6.58 5.00 -9.54
N TYR A 71 -6.17 3.74 -9.57
CA TYR A 71 -5.01 3.25 -8.82
C TYR A 71 -3.72 3.97 -9.23
N THR A 72 -3.50 4.15 -10.54
CA THR A 72 -2.32 4.87 -11.05
C THR A 72 -2.33 6.32 -10.57
N MET A 73 -3.48 7.00 -10.65
CA MET A 73 -3.64 8.38 -10.15
C MET A 73 -3.21 8.50 -8.69
N TYR A 74 -3.70 7.61 -7.83
CA TYR A 74 -3.37 7.61 -6.41
C TYR A 74 -1.89 7.27 -6.16
N SER A 75 -1.33 6.29 -6.89
CA SER A 75 0.08 5.93 -6.75
C SER A 75 1.05 7.06 -7.12
N GLU A 76 0.76 7.80 -8.19
CA GLU A 76 1.55 8.97 -8.58
C GLU A 76 1.38 10.12 -7.58
N THR A 77 0.18 10.28 -7.02
CA THR A 77 -0.09 11.29 -6.00
C THR A 77 0.67 11.03 -4.69
N VAL A 78 0.84 9.75 -4.32
CA VAL A 78 1.68 9.35 -3.17
C VAL A 78 3.11 9.85 -3.35
N GLU A 79 3.69 9.70 -4.55
CA GLU A 79 5.04 10.18 -4.85
C GLU A 79 5.14 11.71 -4.77
N LEU A 80 4.11 12.43 -5.23
CA LEU A 80 4.03 13.88 -5.11
C LEU A 80 4.01 14.33 -3.65
N ILE A 81 3.18 13.70 -2.81
CA ILE A 81 3.10 14.03 -1.37
C ILE A 81 4.45 13.77 -0.70
N ARG A 82 5.09 12.62 -0.98
CA ARG A 82 6.43 12.30 -0.46
C ARG A 82 7.48 13.30 -0.91
N TYR A 83 7.40 13.78 -2.15
CA TYR A 83 8.27 14.83 -2.65
C TYR A 83 8.06 16.14 -1.88
N ALA A 84 6.80 16.59 -1.73
CA ALA A 84 6.48 17.81 -1.00
C ALA A 84 7.02 17.79 0.45
N MET A 85 6.87 16.66 1.14
CA MET A 85 7.37 16.49 2.51
C MET A 85 8.91 16.50 2.62
N ARG A 86 9.64 16.19 1.54
CA ARG A 86 11.11 16.24 1.52
C ARG A 86 11.64 17.65 1.30
N LEU A 87 10.84 18.57 0.75
CA LEU A 87 11.27 19.95 0.52
C LEU A 87 11.56 20.69 1.83
N LYS A 88 10.86 20.33 2.91
CA LYS A 88 10.99 20.96 4.21
C LYS A 88 10.91 19.93 5.34
N THR A 89 12.00 19.79 6.08
CA THR A 89 12.11 18.82 7.17
C THR A 89 11.24 19.22 8.36
N HIS A 90 10.35 18.31 8.78
CA HIS A 90 9.40 18.52 9.88
C HIS A 90 9.88 17.96 11.25
N SER A 91 10.99 17.24 11.27
CA SER A 91 11.51 16.52 12.46
C SER A 91 12.79 17.13 13.04
N GLY A 92 13.28 18.25 12.49
CA GLY A 92 14.52 18.89 12.93
C GLY A 92 14.31 19.93 14.05
N PRO A 93 15.40 20.37 14.72
CA PRO A 93 15.33 21.43 15.74
C PRO A 93 14.80 22.77 15.19
N ASN A 94 14.91 22.98 13.88
CA ASN A 94 14.43 24.18 13.18
C ASN A 94 13.02 24.02 12.59
N ALA A 95 12.31 22.92 12.89
CA ALA A 95 10.98 22.68 12.37
C ALA A 95 9.94 23.56 13.08
N THR A 96 9.28 24.40 12.29
CA THR A 96 8.22 25.29 12.78
C THR A 96 6.94 24.49 13.08
N PRO A 97 6.01 25.04 13.89
CA PRO A 97 4.69 24.46 14.08
C PRO A 97 3.94 24.21 12.74
N GLU A 98 4.09 25.12 11.78
CA GLU A 98 3.49 25.05 10.45
C GLU A 98 4.06 23.87 9.64
N ASP A 99 5.37 23.63 9.72
CA ASP A 99 6.02 22.47 9.07
C ASP A 99 5.44 21.15 9.59
N LYS A 100 5.24 21.06 10.92
CA LYS A 100 4.66 19.89 11.58
C LYS A 100 3.19 19.70 11.20
N GLN A 101 2.43 20.80 11.10
CA GLN A 101 1.03 20.75 10.70
C GLN A 101 0.88 20.28 9.25
N LEU A 102 1.70 20.81 8.33
CA LEU A 102 1.70 20.37 6.94
C LEU A 102 2.07 18.89 6.83
N ALA A 103 3.12 18.45 7.52
CA ALA A 103 3.51 17.04 7.55
C ALA A 103 2.39 16.13 8.08
N ALA A 104 1.70 16.54 9.15
CA ALA A 104 0.57 15.78 9.70
C ALA A 104 -0.58 15.65 8.68
N LEU A 105 -0.89 16.71 7.92
CA LEU A 105 -1.90 16.65 6.85
C LEU A 105 -1.46 15.71 5.72
N CYS A 106 -0.20 15.80 5.29
CA CYS A 106 0.35 14.91 4.27
C CYS A 106 0.32 13.43 4.70
N TYR A 107 0.70 13.11 5.94
CA TYR A 107 0.63 11.74 6.46
C TYR A 107 -0.82 11.22 6.54
N ARG A 108 -1.78 12.07 6.90
CA ARG A 108 -3.21 11.71 6.85
C ARG A 108 -3.65 11.38 5.42
N CYS A 109 -3.25 12.20 4.45
CA CYS A 109 -3.52 11.93 3.04
C CYS A 109 -2.89 10.62 2.59
N LEU A 110 -1.62 10.36 2.92
CA LEU A 110 -0.93 9.10 2.59
C LEU A 110 -1.64 7.88 3.19
N ALA A 111 -2.00 7.92 4.48
CA ALA A 111 -2.69 6.82 5.14
C ALA A 111 -4.03 6.49 4.45
N LEU A 112 -4.83 7.52 4.15
CA LEU A 112 -6.10 7.35 3.46
C LEU A 112 -5.93 6.88 2.01
N LEU A 113 -4.93 7.40 1.29
CA LEU A 113 -4.60 6.98 -0.07
C LEU A 113 -4.17 5.51 -0.12
N TYR A 114 -3.28 5.07 0.77
CA TYR A 114 -2.90 3.66 0.83
C TYR A 114 -4.08 2.75 1.12
N TRP A 115 -4.93 3.15 2.07
CA TRP A 115 -6.14 2.41 2.35
C TRP A 115 -7.09 2.36 1.15
N ARG A 116 -7.25 3.48 0.43
CA ARG A 116 -8.08 3.53 -0.78
C ARG A 116 -7.51 2.65 -1.90
N MET A 117 -6.21 2.70 -2.14
CA MET A 117 -5.52 1.85 -3.12
C MET A 117 -5.64 0.36 -2.77
N PHE A 118 -5.53 0.00 -1.49
CA PHE A 118 -5.79 -1.36 -1.03
C PHE A 118 -7.22 -1.78 -1.36
N ARG A 119 -8.22 -0.93 -1.08
CA ARG A 119 -9.63 -1.22 -1.38
C ARG A 119 -9.88 -1.50 -2.86
N LEU A 120 -9.23 -0.75 -3.76
CA LEU A 120 -9.33 -0.97 -5.20
C LEU A 120 -8.88 -2.37 -5.64
N LYS A 121 -7.97 -3.00 -4.89
CA LYS A 121 -7.44 -4.34 -5.20
C LYS A 121 -7.87 -5.41 -4.19
N ARG A 122 -8.75 -5.08 -3.23
CA ARG A 122 -9.14 -5.95 -2.12
C ARG A 122 -9.67 -7.30 -2.60
N ASP A 123 -10.55 -7.30 -3.59
CA ASP A 123 -11.20 -8.52 -4.04
C ASP A 123 -10.21 -9.47 -4.73
N HIS A 124 -9.18 -8.93 -5.40
CA HIS A 124 -8.04 -9.71 -5.90
C HIS A 124 -7.19 -10.28 -4.77
N ALA A 125 -6.85 -9.44 -3.78
CA ALA A 125 -6.07 -9.87 -2.61
C ALA A 125 -6.75 -11.00 -1.83
N VAL A 126 -8.08 -10.94 -1.65
CA VAL A 126 -8.87 -11.99 -1.01
C VAL A 126 -8.83 -13.29 -1.81
N LYS A 127 -9.00 -13.21 -3.15
CA LYS A 127 -8.92 -14.39 -4.03
C LYS A 127 -7.53 -15.04 -3.99
N TYR A 128 -6.47 -14.23 -4.05
CA TYR A 128 -5.10 -14.71 -3.95
C TYR A 128 -4.80 -15.31 -2.58
N SER A 129 -5.22 -14.66 -1.50
CA SER A 129 -5.08 -15.19 -0.14
C SER A 129 -5.71 -16.57 0.00
N LYS A 130 -6.94 -16.76 -0.50
CA LYS A 130 -7.60 -18.07 -0.47
C LYS A 130 -6.80 -19.12 -1.27
N ALA A 131 -6.41 -18.79 -2.50
CA ALA A 131 -5.65 -19.71 -3.35
C ALA A 131 -4.29 -20.10 -2.75
N LEU A 132 -3.59 -19.15 -2.12
CA LEU A 132 -2.32 -19.39 -1.43
C LEU A 132 -2.52 -20.29 -0.21
N ILE A 133 -3.53 -20.01 0.62
CA ILE A 133 -3.86 -20.84 1.80
C ILE A 133 -4.20 -22.27 1.39
N ASP A 134 -5.03 -22.44 0.36
CA ASP A 134 -5.40 -23.76 -0.15
C ASP A 134 -4.18 -24.50 -0.71
N TYR A 135 -3.29 -23.81 -1.43
CA TYR A 135 -2.05 -24.42 -1.93
C TYR A 135 -1.15 -24.94 -0.81
N PHE A 136 -0.82 -24.11 0.19
CA PHE A 136 0.11 -24.51 1.26
C PHE A 136 -0.48 -25.57 2.21
N LYS A 137 -1.81 -25.60 2.38
CA LYS A 137 -2.51 -26.68 3.10
C LYS A 137 -2.41 -28.02 2.38
N ASN A 138 -2.43 -28.01 1.05
CA ASN A 138 -2.38 -29.22 0.24
C ASN A 138 -0.93 -29.67 -0.05
N SER A 139 0.02 -28.73 -0.18
CA SER A 139 1.43 -29.04 -0.46
C SER A 139 2.14 -29.70 0.72
N SER A 140 1.79 -29.32 1.96
CA SER A 140 2.33 -29.92 3.19
C SER A 140 1.96 -31.40 3.35
N LYS A 141 0.85 -31.86 2.73
CA LYS A 141 0.46 -33.27 2.69
C LYS A 141 1.13 -34.05 1.56
N ALA A 142 1.50 -33.39 0.46
CA ALA A 142 2.14 -34.03 -0.69
C ALA A 142 3.67 -34.15 -0.56
N ALA A 143 4.30 -33.31 0.26
CA ALA A 143 5.75 -33.35 0.54
C ALA A 143 6.15 -34.38 1.59
N GLN A 144 5.19 -34.96 2.31
CA GLN A 144 5.41 -36.13 3.17
C GLN A 144 5.26 -37.37 2.30
N ALA A 145 6.37 -38.03 1.94
CA ALA A 145 6.29 -39.40 1.45
C ALA A 145 5.53 -40.23 2.50
N PRO A 146 4.59 -41.12 2.13
CA PRO A 146 3.94 -41.97 3.11
C PRO A 146 5.04 -42.78 3.83
N SER A 147 5.27 -42.49 5.10
CA SER A 147 6.20 -43.28 5.91
C SER A 147 5.67 -44.72 5.98
N PRO A 148 6.46 -45.75 5.65
CA PRO A 148 5.97 -47.14 5.53
C PRO A 148 5.47 -47.78 6.83
N TRP A 149 5.70 -47.15 7.99
CA TRP A 149 5.32 -47.71 9.29
C TRP A 149 4.07 -47.04 9.85
N GLY A 150 2.91 -47.58 9.49
CA GLY A 150 1.65 -47.04 10.00
C GLY A 150 0.43 -47.91 9.77
N ALA A 151 0.51 -49.23 9.94
CA ALA A 151 -0.63 -50.11 10.30
C ALA A 151 -0.20 -51.59 10.33
N SER A 152 -0.08 -52.21 11.51
CA SER A 152 -0.66 -53.53 11.82
C SER A 152 -0.17 -54.10 13.15
N GLY A 153 -1.15 -54.39 14.02
CA GLY A 153 -1.31 -55.60 14.85
C GLY A 153 -0.13 -56.24 15.58
N ASN A 154 -0.27 -56.28 16.92
CA ASN A 154 0.20 -57.31 17.87
C ASN A 154 1.17 -58.40 17.35
N SER A 155 2.42 -58.41 17.85
CA SER A 155 3.11 -59.65 18.24
C SER A 155 4.38 -59.39 19.05
N VAL A 156 4.55 -60.21 20.09
CA VAL A 156 5.67 -60.35 21.04
C VAL A 156 7.01 -60.70 20.37
N GLY A 157 8.14 -60.18 20.87
CA GLY A 157 9.44 -60.89 20.84
C GLY A 157 10.72 -60.10 20.52
N SER A 158 11.56 -59.91 21.55
CA SER A 158 13.05 -59.97 21.62
C SER A 158 14.04 -59.17 20.73
N GLN A 159 15.02 -58.59 21.45
CA GLN A 159 16.47 -58.43 21.21
C GLN A 159 17.05 -57.58 20.05
N GLY A 160 17.63 -56.42 20.41
CA GLY A 160 19.08 -56.17 20.34
C GLY A 160 19.78 -55.77 19.02
N SER A 161 20.42 -54.58 19.06
CA SER A 161 21.71 -54.20 18.44
C SER A 161 21.77 -53.37 17.13
N LEU A 162 22.32 -52.15 17.31
CA LEU A 162 23.28 -51.36 16.51
C LEU A 162 23.02 -50.90 15.05
N SER A 163 23.12 -49.57 14.93
CA SER A 163 23.93 -48.76 13.99
C SER A 163 23.35 -48.21 12.67
N ASN A 164 23.37 -46.87 12.63
CA ASN A 164 23.58 -45.92 11.53
C ASN A 164 23.00 -46.20 10.13
N ALA A 165 22.09 -45.32 9.70
CA ALA A 165 22.28 -44.57 8.45
C ALA A 165 21.34 -43.35 8.39
N SER A 166 21.95 -42.17 8.27
CA SER A 166 21.46 -41.02 7.51
C SER A 166 20.18 -40.34 7.99
N ALA A 167 20.37 -39.37 8.88
CA ALA A 167 19.49 -38.21 8.97
C ALA A 167 19.45 -37.52 7.60
N LEU A 168 18.39 -37.75 6.83
CA LEU A 168 18.02 -36.86 5.73
C LEU A 168 17.55 -35.56 6.37
N SER A 169 18.43 -34.55 6.34
CA SER A 169 18.04 -33.17 6.61
C SER A 169 16.82 -32.85 5.75
N PRO A 170 15.72 -32.31 6.31
CA PRO A 170 14.61 -31.88 5.48
C PRO A 170 15.15 -30.82 4.53
N SER A 171 15.10 -31.07 3.22
CA SER A 171 15.48 -30.09 2.23
C SER A 171 14.67 -28.82 2.52
N THR A 172 15.34 -27.75 2.94
CA THR A 172 14.70 -26.48 3.33
C THR A 172 14.20 -25.68 2.12
N ILE A 173 14.26 -26.30 0.93
CA ILE A 173 13.92 -25.70 -0.35
C ILE A 173 12.54 -26.20 -0.76
N VAL A 174 11.55 -25.32 -0.71
CA VAL A 174 10.19 -25.59 -1.19
C VAL A 174 10.11 -25.16 -2.65
N SER A 175 9.78 -26.09 -3.55
CA SER A 175 9.47 -25.77 -4.95
C SER A 175 8.06 -25.17 -5.04
N ILE A 176 7.95 -23.96 -5.60
CA ILE A 176 6.69 -23.22 -5.71
C ILE A 176 6.37 -23.01 -7.20
N PRO A 177 5.19 -23.43 -7.69
CA PRO A 177 4.76 -23.16 -9.06
C PRO A 177 4.74 -21.66 -9.35
N GLN A 178 5.14 -21.26 -10.57
CA GLN A 178 5.20 -19.86 -10.99
C GLN A 178 3.90 -19.08 -10.73
N ARG A 179 2.74 -19.72 -10.90
CA ARG A 179 1.44 -19.11 -10.62
C ARG A 179 1.25 -18.72 -9.16
N ILE A 180 1.69 -19.57 -8.22
CA ILE A 180 1.63 -19.31 -6.78
C ILE A 180 2.60 -18.19 -6.41
N HIS A 181 3.80 -18.20 -7.00
CA HIS A 181 4.79 -17.14 -6.81
C HIS A 181 4.24 -15.76 -7.25
N GLN A 182 3.62 -15.68 -8.43
CA GLN A 182 3.03 -14.42 -8.93
C GLN A 182 1.88 -13.88 -8.07
N MET A 183 1.14 -14.74 -7.37
CA MET A 183 0.08 -14.30 -6.45
C MET A 183 0.63 -13.76 -5.12
N ALA A 184 1.86 -14.17 -4.76
CA ALA A 184 2.53 -13.75 -3.53
C ALA A 184 3.48 -12.57 -3.72
N ALA A 185 3.92 -12.32 -4.96
CA ALA A 185 4.86 -11.27 -5.35
C ALA A 185 4.21 -9.89 -5.54
#